data_AF-A0A6G5ABJ3-F1
#
_entry.id   AF-A0A6G5ABJ3-F1
#
_cell.length_a   1.000
_cell.length_b   1.000
_cell.length_c   1.000
_cell.angle_alpha   90.00
_cell.angle_beta   90.00
_cell.angle_gamma   90.00
#
_symmetry.space_group_name_H-M   'P 1'
#
loop_
_entity.id
_entity.type
_entity.pdbx_description
1 polymer ?
#
loop_
_entity_poly.entity_id
_entity_poly.type
_entity_poly.pdbx_seq_one_letter_code
_entity_poly.pdbx_strand_id
1 'polypeptide(L)'
;ILSFIDFWLALYFSQSLRIFLGISLDSSLKYIDHISDIKKKIAYGIRALIKTRPYFTRSTLLSLYYSFVHSHINYGIICWGNTYNTHLASLQVLQNQSIRIITNSSHFSNGKCLLHDNNILTISELFNYNLGIIFYKYITKTLPPICFSSSDLVAHSNTRFARNNNVLLPKVRTNYGKLTAEFSSIAFWTTIPSVIKNARNLHHYKKTKITHYACLVLLFLAIGLPCLNSHMLCITTFCILFQLYSSQYSLIHLVFFHVCFLLVCIYCMCMYVCIYVYIYIYFSMFCCNYA
;
A
#
# COMPACT_ATOMS: atom_id res chain seq x y z
N ILE A 1 6.60 48.88 26.37
CA ILE A 1 6.37 48.92 24.91
C ILE A 1 7.14 47.79 24.22
N LEU A 2 8.46 47.65 24.43
CA LEU A 2 9.25 46.51 23.94
C LEU A 2 8.68 45.14 24.38
N SER A 3 8.31 44.95 25.65
CA SER A 3 7.69 43.70 26.13
C SER A 3 6.32 43.36 25.52
N PHE A 4 5.57 44.36 25.06
CA PHE A 4 4.24 44.17 24.48
C PHE A 4 4.33 43.83 22.99
N ILE A 5 5.31 44.43 22.30
CA ILE A 5 5.67 44.10 20.92
C ILE A 5 6.33 42.72 20.86
N ASP A 6 7.18 42.36 21.82
CA ASP A 6 7.77 41.02 21.91
C ASP A 6 6.72 39.95 22.21
N PHE A 7 5.71 40.25 23.05
CA PHE A 7 4.58 39.36 23.28
C PHE A 7 3.69 39.19 22.04
N TRP A 8 3.43 40.28 21.31
CA TRP A 8 2.68 40.23 20.05
C TRP A 8 3.47 39.55 18.94
N LEU A 9 4.79 39.77 18.83
CA LEU A 9 5.67 39.07 17.91
C LEU A 9 5.79 37.60 18.26
N ALA A 10 5.84 37.23 19.54
CA ALA A 10 5.81 35.84 19.99
C ALA A 10 4.46 35.16 19.70
N LEU A 11 3.34 35.87 19.85
CA LEU A 11 2.01 35.38 19.45
C LEU A 11 1.86 35.27 17.92
N TYR A 12 2.40 36.24 17.18
CA TYR A 12 2.37 36.29 15.72
C TYR A 12 3.30 35.22 15.11
N PHE A 13 4.51 35.04 15.65
CA PHE A 13 5.38 33.92 15.31
C PHE A 13 4.79 32.59 15.78
N SER A 14 4.11 32.50 16.93
CA SER A 14 3.42 31.27 17.37
C SER A 14 2.27 30.86 16.44
N GLN A 15 1.60 31.82 15.78
CA GLN A 15 0.60 31.52 14.74
C GLN A 15 1.24 31.23 13.38
N SER A 16 2.32 31.92 13.00
CA SER A 16 3.04 31.72 11.73
C SER A 16 3.89 30.44 11.70
N LEU A 17 4.53 30.06 12.82
CA LEU A 17 5.38 28.86 12.96
C LEU A 17 4.60 27.54 12.95
N ARG A 18 3.27 27.59 13.01
CA ARG A 18 2.46 26.37 12.89
C ARG A 18 2.36 25.88 11.46
N ILE A 19 2.48 26.74 10.44
CA ILE A 19 2.23 26.35 9.05
C ILE A 19 3.53 26.43 8.25
N PHE A 20 4.10 25.28 7.92
CA PHE A 20 5.28 25.17 7.06
C PHE A 20 4.89 24.58 5.71
N LEU A 21 5.16 25.29 4.61
CA LEU A 21 4.75 24.88 3.25
C LEU A 21 3.26 24.51 3.17
N GLY A 22 2.38 25.21 3.90
CA GLY A 22 0.94 24.90 3.91
C GLY A 22 0.54 23.66 4.72
N ILE A 23 1.47 23.05 5.46
CA ILE A 23 1.21 21.94 6.39
C ILE A 23 1.23 22.48 7.81
N SER A 24 0.14 22.25 8.57
CA SER A 24 0.08 22.62 9.98
C SER A 24 0.77 21.56 10.85
N LEU A 25 1.86 21.97 11.50
CA LEU A 25 2.64 21.17 12.43
C LEU A 25 2.05 21.32 13.83
N ASP A 26 1.73 20.19 14.45
CA ASP A 26 1.33 20.11 15.85
C ASP A 26 2.53 19.70 16.70
N SER A 27 2.59 20.17 17.95
CA SER A 27 3.63 19.83 18.93
C SER A 27 3.71 18.31 19.18
N SER A 28 2.59 17.61 19.02
CA SER A 28 2.50 16.16 19.18
C SER A 28 2.61 15.38 17.86
N LEU A 29 2.82 16.07 16.73
CA LEU A 29 2.88 15.49 15.36
C LEU A 29 1.70 14.55 15.04
N LYS A 30 0.52 14.80 15.63
CA LYS A 30 -0.70 14.04 15.33
C LYS A 30 -1.42 14.53 14.06
N TYR A 31 -1.11 15.75 13.61
CA TYR A 31 -1.68 16.39 12.42
C TYR A 31 -3.21 16.47 12.40
N ILE A 32 -3.86 16.54 13.57
CA ILE A 32 -5.32 16.54 13.70
C ILE A 32 -5.91 17.77 13.00
N ASP A 33 -5.39 18.95 13.31
CA ASP A 33 -5.85 20.21 12.72
C ASP A 33 -5.61 20.23 11.20
N HIS A 34 -4.44 19.77 10.77
CA HIS A 34 -4.10 19.65 9.35
C HIS A 34 -5.08 18.76 8.58
N ILE A 35 -5.36 17.57 9.11
CA ILE A 35 -6.32 16.64 8.51
C ILE A 35 -7.72 17.26 8.52
N SER A 36 -8.09 18.00 9.57
CA SER A 36 -9.38 18.69 9.63
C SER A 36 -9.52 19.74 8.51
N ASP A 37 -8.45 20.47 8.19
CA ASP A 37 -8.44 21.47 7.13
C ASP A 37 -8.46 20.82 5.74
N ILE A 38 -7.73 19.72 5.55
CA ILE A 38 -7.82 18.91 4.33
C ILE A 38 -9.25 18.42 4.13
N LYS A 39 -9.92 17.94 5.19
CA LYS A 39 -11.32 17.48 5.12
C LYS A 39 -12.25 18.59 4.64
N LYS A 40 -12.08 19.83 5.12
CA LYS A 40 -12.87 20.99 4.66
C LYS A 40 -12.68 21.24 3.16
N LYS A 41 -11.43 21.19 2.68
CA LYS A 41 -11.10 21.36 1.26
C LYS A 41 -11.70 20.24 0.40
N ILE A 42 -11.56 18.98 0.84
CA ILE A 42 -12.15 17.83 0.16
C ILE A 42 -13.68 17.90 0.14
N ALA A 43 -14.32 18.32 1.25
CA ALA A 43 -15.77 18.48 1.31
C ALA A 43 -16.27 19.49 0.28
N TYR A 44 -15.53 20.58 0.05
CA TYR A 44 -15.82 21.51 -1.05
C TYR A 44 -15.70 20.83 -2.42
N GLY A 45 -14.62 20.06 -2.66
CA GLY A 45 -14.44 19.28 -3.89
C GLY A 45 -15.57 18.26 -4.13
N ILE A 46 -16.03 17.58 -3.09
CA ILE A 46 -17.18 16.66 -3.14
C ILE A 46 -18.46 17.40 -3.51
N ARG A 47 -18.71 18.58 -2.92
CA ARG A 47 -19.87 19.41 -3.29
C ARG A 47 -19.83 19.83 -4.76
N ALA A 48 -18.65 20.16 -5.27
CA ALA A 48 -18.46 20.46 -6.69
C ALA A 48 -18.78 19.24 -7.56
N LEU A 49 -18.31 18.04 -7.19
CA LEU A 49 -18.63 16.79 -7.89
C LEU A 49 -20.14 16.52 -7.90
N ILE A 50 -20.83 16.67 -6.77
CA ILE A 50 -22.28 16.44 -6.69
C ILE A 50 -23.04 17.36 -7.65
N LYS A 51 -22.71 18.66 -7.65
CA LYS A 51 -23.38 19.66 -8.50
C LYS A 51 -23.11 19.46 -9.99
N THR A 52 -21.91 19.02 -10.33
CA THR A 52 -21.47 18.90 -11.73
C THR A 52 -21.76 17.53 -12.34
N ARG A 53 -21.98 16.50 -11.51
CA ARG A 53 -22.33 15.14 -11.92
C ARG A 53 -23.42 15.03 -13.01
N PRO A 54 -24.58 15.72 -12.92
CA PRO A 54 -25.63 15.55 -13.93
C PRO A 54 -25.24 16.09 -15.32
N TYR A 55 -24.20 16.92 -15.41
CA TYR A 55 -23.82 17.59 -16.66
C TYR A 55 -22.58 16.98 -17.32
N PHE A 56 -21.81 16.16 -16.61
CA PHE A 56 -20.50 15.68 -17.06
C PHE A 56 -20.43 14.16 -17.14
N THR A 57 -19.59 13.70 -18.08
CA THR A 57 -19.27 12.27 -18.22
C THR A 57 -18.41 11.76 -17.06
N ARG A 58 -18.36 10.44 -16.89
CA ARG A 58 -17.53 9.80 -15.84
C ARG A 58 -16.05 10.15 -15.94
N SER A 59 -15.48 10.24 -17.14
CA SER A 59 -14.07 10.60 -17.34
C SER A 59 -13.78 12.03 -16.88
N THR A 60 -14.63 12.97 -17.24
CA THR A 60 -14.54 14.38 -16.78
C THR A 60 -14.70 14.49 -15.26
N LEU A 61 -15.60 13.70 -14.65
CA LEU A 61 -15.76 13.67 -13.19
C LEU A 61 -14.53 13.09 -12.48
N LEU A 62 -13.86 12.09 -13.08
CA LEU A 62 -12.59 11.59 -12.58
C LEU A 62 -11.50 12.67 -12.64
N SER A 63 -11.42 13.45 -13.72
CA SER A 63 -10.49 14.59 -13.81
C SER A 63 -10.76 15.62 -12.71
N LEU A 64 -12.03 15.94 -12.44
CA LEU A 64 -12.42 16.84 -11.34
C LEU A 64 -12.07 16.27 -9.96
N TYR A 65 -12.17 14.95 -9.78
CA TYR A 65 -11.70 14.29 -8.57
C TYR A 65 -10.20 14.46 -8.38
N TYR A 66 -9.41 14.26 -9.44
CA TYR A 66 -7.97 14.42 -9.35
C TYR A 66 -7.56 15.86 -9.02
N SER A 67 -8.28 16.85 -9.56
CA SER A 67 -7.99 18.28 -9.34
C SER A 67 -8.44 18.79 -7.97
N PHE A 68 -9.64 18.44 -7.50
CA PHE A 68 -10.22 19.02 -6.27
C PHE A 68 -10.11 18.15 -5.02
N VAL A 69 -9.88 16.84 -5.17
CA VAL A 69 -9.81 15.91 -4.03
C VAL A 69 -8.42 15.30 -3.92
N HIS A 70 -7.95 14.62 -4.97
CA HIS A 70 -6.68 13.89 -4.92
C HIS A 70 -5.48 14.82 -4.72
N SER A 71 -5.47 16.01 -5.35
CA SER A 71 -4.41 17.00 -5.21
C SER A 71 -4.17 17.39 -3.74
N HIS A 72 -5.22 17.61 -2.96
CA HIS A 72 -5.15 17.94 -1.54
C HIS A 72 -4.70 16.75 -0.68
N ILE A 73 -5.13 15.54 -1.02
CA ILE A 73 -4.71 14.31 -0.30
C ILE A 73 -3.24 13.99 -0.60
N ASN A 74 -2.79 14.14 -1.83
CA ASN A 74 -1.44 13.78 -2.24
C ASN A 74 -0.40 14.81 -1.74
N TYR A 75 -0.81 16.06 -1.56
CA TYR A 75 0.09 17.12 -1.10
C TYR A 75 0.62 16.85 0.30
N GLY A 76 1.95 16.72 0.41
CA GLY A 76 2.61 16.55 1.70
C GLY A 76 2.30 15.23 2.41
N ILE A 77 1.69 14.24 1.75
CA ILE A 77 1.24 12.99 2.38
C ILE A 77 2.37 12.22 3.07
N ILE A 78 3.62 12.38 2.64
CA ILE A 78 4.78 11.77 3.33
C ILE A 78 4.95 12.32 4.76
N CYS A 79 4.59 13.58 4.99
CA CYS A 79 4.76 14.23 6.29
C CYS A 79 3.66 13.81 7.29
N TRP A 80 2.40 13.79 6.86
CA TRP A 80 1.24 13.57 7.74
C TRP A 80 0.54 12.22 7.54
N GLY A 81 0.86 11.47 6.48
CA GLY A 81 0.25 10.18 6.15
C GLY A 81 0.67 9.04 7.06
N ASN A 82 1.70 9.24 7.89
CA ASN A 82 2.16 8.30 8.90
C ASN A 82 1.56 8.60 10.29
N THR A 83 0.25 8.78 10.34
CA THR A 83 -0.49 9.12 11.56
C THR A 83 -1.42 7.99 11.97
N TYR A 84 -2.09 8.15 13.10
CA TYR A 84 -3.04 7.15 13.59
C TYR A 84 -4.16 6.88 12.58
N ASN A 85 -4.46 5.59 12.40
CA ASN A 85 -5.50 5.11 11.47
C ASN A 85 -6.87 5.75 11.69
N THR A 86 -7.19 6.18 12.91
CA THR A 86 -8.45 6.85 13.24
C THR A 86 -8.65 8.13 12.41
N HIS A 87 -7.61 8.94 12.24
CA HIS A 87 -7.70 10.19 11.48
C HIS A 87 -7.74 9.92 9.97
N LEU A 88 -6.89 9.00 9.48
CA LEU A 88 -6.83 8.59 8.08
C LEU A 88 -8.12 7.90 7.61
N ALA A 89 -8.77 7.11 8.46
CA ALA A 89 -10.04 6.45 8.15
C ALA A 89 -11.12 7.48 7.77
N SER A 90 -11.16 8.61 8.46
CA SER A 90 -12.15 9.66 8.15
C SER A 90 -11.92 10.31 6.77
N LEU A 91 -10.66 10.42 6.33
CA LEU A 91 -10.35 10.85 4.97
C LEU A 91 -10.68 9.76 3.94
N GLN A 92 -10.44 8.49 4.26
CA GLN A 92 -10.76 7.36 3.39
C GLN A 92 -12.27 7.27 3.13
N VAL A 93 -13.10 7.57 4.14
CA VAL A 93 -14.56 7.68 3.99
C VAL A 93 -14.93 8.75 2.96
N LEU A 94 -14.32 9.94 3.02
CA LEU A 94 -14.55 11.01 2.04
C LEU A 94 -14.07 10.62 0.63
N GLN A 95 -12.94 9.92 0.52
CA GLN A 95 -12.45 9.39 -0.75
C GLN A 95 -13.44 8.38 -1.34
N ASN A 96 -13.92 7.44 -0.52
CA ASN A 96 -14.92 6.45 -0.91
C ASN A 96 -16.25 7.12 -1.31
N GLN A 97 -16.67 8.16 -0.60
CA GLN A 97 -17.85 8.94 -0.96
C GLN A 97 -17.68 9.59 -2.34
N SER A 98 -16.51 10.18 -2.61
CA SER A 98 -16.19 10.82 -3.89
C SER A 98 -16.32 9.82 -5.05
N ILE A 99 -15.76 8.62 -4.92
CA ILE A 99 -15.83 7.63 -6.01
C ILE A 99 -17.26 7.12 -6.23
N ARG A 100 -18.06 6.94 -5.17
CA ARG A 100 -19.47 6.54 -5.28
C ARG A 100 -20.31 7.56 -6.04
N ILE A 101 -20.04 8.85 -5.83
CA ILE A 101 -20.71 9.94 -6.56
C ILE A 101 -20.40 9.85 -8.04
N ILE A 102 -19.12 9.61 -8.39
CA ILE A 102 -18.65 9.50 -9.78
C ILE A 102 -19.22 8.26 -10.48
N THR A 103 -19.26 7.12 -9.79
CA THR A 103 -19.78 5.86 -10.36
C THR A 103 -21.30 5.70 -10.24
N ASN A 104 -21.98 6.65 -9.59
CA ASN A 104 -23.40 6.55 -9.24
C ASN A 104 -23.77 5.22 -8.53
N SER A 105 -22.86 4.70 -7.71
CA SER A 105 -23.07 3.45 -6.99
C SER A 105 -23.80 3.67 -5.67
N SER A 106 -24.48 2.63 -5.18
CA SER A 106 -25.13 2.63 -3.86
C SER A 106 -24.19 3.07 -2.73
N HIS A 107 -24.76 3.67 -1.69
CA HIS A 107 -24.04 4.02 -0.46
C HIS A 107 -23.43 2.80 0.24
N PHE A 108 -24.01 1.61 0.04
CA PHE A 108 -23.56 0.36 0.68
C PHE A 108 -22.54 -0.44 -0.12
N SER A 109 -22.24 -0.08 -1.37
CA SER A 109 -21.24 -0.81 -2.17
C SER A 109 -19.85 -0.78 -1.52
N ASN A 110 -18.93 -1.65 -1.89
CA ASN A 110 -17.58 -1.60 -1.31
C ASN A 110 -16.76 -0.48 -1.96
N GLY A 111 -16.47 0.59 -1.21
CA GLY A 111 -15.68 1.74 -1.69
C GLY A 111 -14.27 1.38 -2.13
N LYS A 112 -13.63 0.39 -1.49
CA LYS A 112 -12.29 -0.07 -1.86
C LYS A 112 -12.28 -0.72 -3.25
N CYS A 113 -13.26 -1.59 -3.52
CA CYS A 113 -13.42 -2.21 -4.84
C CYS A 113 -13.60 -1.15 -5.93
N LEU A 114 -14.48 -0.17 -5.70
CA LEU A 114 -14.71 0.92 -6.65
C LEU A 114 -13.46 1.74 -6.93
N LEU A 115 -12.61 1.99 -5.92
CA LEU A 115 -11.33 2.68 -6.13
C LEU A 115 -10.42 1.85 -7.04
N HIS A 116 -10.27 0.56 -6.77
CA HIS A 116 -9.45 -0.33 -7.60
C HIS A 116 -9.97 -0.45 -9.04
N ASP A 117 -11.28 -0.59 -9.24
CA ASP A 117 -11.92 -0.64 -10.57
C ASP A 117 -11.63 0.63 -11.39
N ASN A 118 -11.42 1.76 -10.72
CA ASN A 118 -11.07 3.04 -11.34
C ASN A 118 -9.56 3.32 -11.34
N ASN A 119 -8.71 2.36 -10.96
CA ASN A 119 -7.26 2.53 -10.81
C ASN A 119 -6.84 3.65 -9.83
N ILE A 120 -7.64 3.91 -8.80
CA ILE A 120 -7.35 4.90 -7.76
C ILE A 120 -6.79 4.18 -6.54
N LEU A 121 -5.70 4.70 -5.98
CA LEU A 121 -5.10 4.20 -4.76
C LEU A 121 -5.88 4.66 -3.52
N THR A 122 -6.03 3.77 -2.55
CA THR A 122 -6.46 4.18 -1.20
C THR A 122 -5.42 5.10 -0.56
N ILE A 123 -5.78 5.81 0.51
CA ILE A 123 -4.86 6.77 1.16
C ILE A 123 -3.60 6.06 1.68
N SER A 124 -3.76 4.87 2.27
CA SER A 124 -2.63 4.07 2.74
C SER A 124 -1.73 3.61 1.59
N GLU A 125 -2.31 3.15 0.49
CA GLU A 125 -1.56 2.76 -0.70
C GLU A 125 -0.84 3.95 -1.35
N LEU A 126 -1.48 5.12 -1.38
CA LEU A 126 -0.90 6.36 -1.88
C LEU A 126 0.30 6.80 -1.03
N PHE A 127 0.17 6.71 0.30
CA PHE A 127 1.27 6.99 1.22
C PHE A 127 2.45 6.04 0.98
N ASN A 128 2.20 4.73 0.94
CA ASN A 128 3.22 3.71 0.67
C ASN A 128 3.89 3.91 -0.70
N TYR A 129 3.10 4.21 -1.74
CA TYR A 129 3.62 4.51 -3.07
C TYR A 129 4.58 5.71 -3.05
N ASN A 130 4.22 6.78 -2.36
CA ASN A 130 5.07 7.96 -2.21
C ASN A 130 6.33 7.69 -1.37
N LEU A 131 6.23 6.90 -0.29
CA LEU A 131 7.40 6.43 0.47
C LEU A 131 8.37 5.67 -0.44
N GLY A 132 7.86 4.72 -1.23
CA GLY A 132 8.66 3.94 -2.17
C GLY A 132 9.36 4.81 -3.21
N ILE A 133 8.70 5.84 -3.73
CA ILE A 133 9.32 6.79 -4.68
C ILE A 133 10.47 7.56 -4.04
N ILE A 134 10.26 8.10 -2.84
CA ILE A 134 11.30 8.87 -2.16
C ILE A 134 12.50 7.99 -1.86
N PHE A 135 12.26 6.78 -1.36
CA PHE A 135 13.34 5.88 -1.01
C PHE A 135 14.10 5.37 -2.24
N TYR A 136 13.40 5.09 -3.34
CA TYR A 136 14.05 4.77 -4.62
C TYR A 136 14.96 5.91 -5.08
N LYS A 137 14.51 7.18 -4.97
CA LYS A 137 15.32 8.35 -5.32
C LYS A 137 16.54 8.51 -4.42
N TYR A 138 16.40 8.20 -3.13
CA TYR A 138 17.50 8.18 -2.17
C TYR A 138 18.55 7.12 -2.54
N ILE A 139 18.15 5.87 -2.79
CA ILE A 139 19.07 4.78 -3.19
C ILE A 139 19.78 5.12 -4.50
N THR A 140 19.07 5.66 -5.48
CA THR A 140 19.64 6.07 -6.77
C THR A 140 20.46 7.37 -6.70
N LYS A 141 20.65 7.95 -5.51
CA LYS A 141 21.40 9.19 -5.25
C LYS A 141 20.91 10.41 -6.03
N THR A 142 19.63 10.41 -6.40
CA THR A 142 18.98 11.57 -7.05
C THR A 142 18.44 12.57 -6.04
N LEU A 143 18.29 12.17 -4.77
CA LEU A 143 17.95 13.05 -3.66
C LEU A 143 19.21 13.35 -2.82
N PRO A 144 19.39 14.58 -2.30
CA PRO A 144 20.49 14.89 -1.40
C PRO A 144 20.38 14.09 -0.09
N PRO A 145 21.53 13.70 0.52
CA PRO A 145 21.58 12.84 1.70
C PRO A 145 21.02 13.48 2.98
N ILE A 146 20.66 14.77 2.95
CA ILE A 146 20.05 15.50 4.07
C ILE A 146 18.74 14.87 4.57
N CYS A 147 18.03 14.13 3.72
CA CYS A 147 16.72 13.57 4.05
C CYS A 147 16.78 12.27 4.88
N PHE A 148 17.94 11.60 4.97
CA PHE A 148 18.07 10.30 5.64
C PHE A 148 19.40 10.24 6.40
N SER A 149 19.36 9.78 7.66
CA SER A 149 20.55 9.62 8.48
C SER A 149 21.34 8.40 7.98
N SER A 150 22.30 8.67 7.10
CA SER A 150 22.79 7.73 6.10
C SER A 150 23.98 6.85 6.52
N SER A 151 24.44 6.91 7.77
CA SER A 151 25.71 6.24 8.13
C SER A 151 25.58 4.75 8.46
N ASP A 152 24.46 4.30 9.02
CA ASP A 152 24.42 2.98 9.72
C ASP A 152 23.52 1.94 9.05
N LEU A 153 22.96 2.25 7.88
CA LEU A 153 21.88 1.47 7.28
C LEU A 153 22.37 0.41 6.28
N VAL A 154 23.67 0.39 5.96
CA VAL A 154 24.25 -0.55 4.99
C VAL A 154 24.56 -1.88 5.68
N ALA A 155 23.98 -2.97 5.18
CA ALA A 155 24.37 -4.30 5.62
C ALA A 155 25.82 -4.59 5.15
N HIS A 156 26.77 -4.59 6.07
CA HIS A 156 28.20 -4.80 5.79
C HIS A 156 28.58 -6.27 5.46
N SER A 157 27.63 -7.14 5.16
CA SER A 157 27.86 -8.57 4.94
C SER A 157 27.09 -9.13 3.74
N ASN A 158 27.68 -10.14 3.07
CA ASN A 158 27.12 -10.87 1.92
C ASN A 158 25.92 -11.77 2.30
N THR A 159 24.95 -11.22 3.00
CA THR A 159 23.72 -11.91 3.40
C THR A 159 22.70 -11.88 2.27
N ARG A 160 21.80 -12.86 2.25
CA ARG A 160 20.64 -12.88 1.32
C ARG A 160 19.82 -11.60 1.39
N PHE A 161 19.80 -10.94 2.55
CA PHE A 161 19.15 -9.65 2.77
C PHE A 161 19.82 -8.53 1.95
N ALA A 162 21.15 -8.39 2.05
CA ALA A 162 21.91 -7.40 1.28
C ALA A 162 21.83 -7.64 -0.24
N ARG A 163 21.88 -8.92 -0.68
CA ARG A 163 21.77 -9.30 -2.10
C ARG A 163 20.45 -8.88 -2.76
N ASN A 164 19.39 -8.70 -1.97
CA ASN A 164 18.09 -8.23 -2.44
C ASN A 164 17.95 -6.70 -2.45
N ASN A 165 19.06 -5.95 -2.33
CA ASN A 165 19.07 -4.50 -2.22
C ASN A 165 18.24 -3.98 -1.03
N ASN A 166 18.24 -4.73 0.08
CA ASN A 166 17.61 -4.30 1.31
C ASN A 166 18.57 -3.46 2.16
N VAL A 167 17.98 -2.57 2.93
CA VAL A 167 18.65 -1.65 3.84
C VAL A 167 18.24 -2.03 5.26
N LEU A 168 19.17 -1.96 6.21
CA LEU A 168 18.87 -2.27 7.61
C LEU A 168 17.93 -1.23 8.19
N LEU A 169 17.00 -1.65 9.04
CA LEU A 169 16.11 -0.70 9.72
C LEU A 169 16.87 0.03 10.83
N PRO A 170 16.68 1.35 10.99
CA PRO A 170 17.27 2.09 12.10
C PRO A 170 16.69 1.62 13.42
N LYS A 171 17.51 1.62 14.47
CA LYS A 171 17.08 1.24 15.82
C LYS A 171 16.26 2.39 16.41
N VAL A 172 14.96 2.15 16.57
CA VAL A 172 14.03 3.12 17.14
C VAL A 172 13.49 2.62 18.48
N ARG A 173 13.50 3.49 19.51
CA ARG A 173 13.03 3.19 20.87
C ARG A 173 11.61 3.70 21.16
N THR A 174 11.09 4.63 20.37
CA THR A 174 9.79 5.29 20.61
C THR A 174 8.81 5.02 19.47
N ASN A 175 7.51 5.08 19.76
CA ASN A 175 6.48 4.99 18.71
C ASN A 175 6.59 6.14 17.71
N TYR A 176 6.93 7.35 18.17
CA TYR A 176 7.19 8.51 17.29
C TYR A 176 8.29 8.25 16.27
N GLY A 177 9.38 7.59 16.67
CA GLY A 177 10.45 7.25 15.73
C GLY A 177 9.98 6.26 14.64
N LYS A 178 9.02 5.36 14.95
CA LYS A 178 8.44 4.45 13.95
C LYS A 178 7.56 5.21 12.96
N LEU A 179 6.92 6.28 13.43
CA LEU A 179 6.11 7.20 12.62
C LEU A 179 6.94 8.17 11.77
N THR A 180 8.27 8.11 11.83
CA THR A 180 9.10 8.90 10.92
C THR A 180 9.01 8.36 9.48
N ALA A 181 9.06 9.27 8.51
CA ALA A 181 9.12 8.91 7.09
C ALA A 181 10.36 8.05 6.79
N GLU A 182 11.48 8.29 7.47
CA GLU A 182 12.70 7.48 7.36
C GLU A 182 12.45 6.02 7.73
N PHE A 183 12.03 5.76 8.97
CA PHE A 183 11.78 4.39 9.42
C PHE A 183 10.74 3.70 8.53
N SER A 184 9.64 4.38 8.23
CA SER A 184 8.53 3.78 7.47
C SER A 184 8.87 3.54 6.01
N SER A 185 9.68 4.39 5.39
CA SER A 185 10.16 4.16 4.03
C SER A 185 11.10 2.97 3.93
N ILE A 186 12.03 2.81 4.88
CA ILE A 186 12.95 1.66 4.94
C ILE A 186 12.17 0.37 5.22
N ALA A 187 11.26 0.41 6.21
CA ALA A 187 10.38 -0.71 6.53
C ALA A 187 9.55 -1.12 5.30
N PHE A 188 8.91 -0.17 4.63
CA PHE A 188 8.17 -0.44 3.39
C PHE A 188 9.09 -1.01 2.30
N TRP A 189 10.28 -0.44 2.09
CA TRP A 189 11.22 -0.92 1.09
C TRP A 189 11.58 -2.39 1.29
N THR A 190 11.82 -2.83 2.53
CA THR A 190 12.14 -4.24 2.80
C THR A 190 11.04 -5.22 2.38
N THR A 191 9.77 -4.79 2.36
CA THR A 191 8.64 -5.61 1.89
C THR A 191 8.58 -5.77 0.37
N ILE A 192 9.21 -4.87 -0.39
CA ILE A 192 9.13 -4.86 -1.86
C ILE A 192 10.04 -5.97 -2.45
N PRO A 193 9.58 -6.75 -3.46
CA PRO A 193 10.42 -7.72 -4.16
C PRO A 193 11.64 -7.10 -4.86
N SER A 194 12.76 -7.83 -4.89
CA SER A 194 14.01 -7.38 -5.54
C SER A 194 13.83 -7.07 -7.04
N VAL A 195 12.90 -7.74 -7.72
CA VAL A 195 12.57 -7.49 -9.14
C VAL A 195 12.12 -6.04 -9.36
N ILE A 196 11.30 -5.49 -8.46
CA ILE A 196 10.79 -4.11 -8.55
C ILE A 196 11.87 -3.11 -8.11
N LYS A 197 12.66 -3.46 -7.09
CA LYS A 197 13.78 -2.63 -6.61
C LYS A 197 14.83 -2.38 -7.69
N ASN A 198 15.07 -3.39 -8.53
CA ASN A 198 16.04 -3.35 -9.62
C ASN A 198 15.52 -2.63 -10.88
N ALA A 199 14.43 -1.85 -10.76
CA ALA A 199 13.95 -1.00 -11.82
C ALA A 199 15.05 -0.06 -12.33
N ARG A 200 15.27 -0.02 -13.64
CA ARG A 200 16.34 0.74 -14.29
C ARG A 200 16.22 2.25 -14.13
N ASN A 201 14.98 2.76 -14.01
CA ASN A 201 14.70 4.17 -13.85
C ASN A 201 13.39 4.40 -13.08
N LEU A 202 13.18 5.64 -12.63
CA LEU A 202 11.99 6.03 -11.87
C LEU A 202 10.70 5.82 -12.66
N HIS A 203 10.72 6.00 -13.98
CA HIS A 203 9.53 5.79 -14.81
C HIS A 203 9.08 4.32 -14.77
N HIS A 204 10.03 3.40 -14.93
CA HIS A 204 9.79 1.96 -14.85
C HIS A 204 9.28 1.57 -13.46
N TYR A 205 9.90 2.11 -12.40
CA TYR A 205 9.48 1.89 -11.02
C TYR A 205 8.03 2.36 -10.73
N LYS A 206 7.65 3.54 -11.26
CA LYS A 206 6.27 4.05 -11.14
C LYS A 206 5.26 3.21 -11.92
N LYS A 207 5.66 2.70 -13.09
CA LYS A 207 4.80 1.90 -13.97
C LYS A 207 4.55 0.50 -13.41
N THR A 208 5.53 -0.09 -12.73
CA THR A 208 5.34 -1.32 -11.96
C THR A 208 4.45 -1.02 -10.76
N LYS A 209 3.13 -1.21 -10.90
CA LYS A 209 2.14 -0.96 -9.84
C LYS A 209 2.50 -1.76 -8.57
N ILE A 210 3.15 -1.09 -7.62
CA ILE A 210 3.64 -1.66 -6.35
C ILE A 210 2.50 -2.31 -5.55
N THR A 211 1.27 -1.80 -5.71
CA THR A 211 0.08 -2.25 -4.98
C THR A 211 -0.42 -3.64 -5.38
N HIS A 212 -0.25 -4.06 -6.65
CA HIS A 212 -0.67 -5.39 -7.08
C HIS A 212 0.21 -6.49 -6.49
N TYR A 213 1.51 -6.24 -6.35
CA TYR A 213 2.45 -7.24 -5.85
C TYR A 213 2.32 -7.51 -4.36
N ALA A 214 2.01 -6.51 -3.52
CA ALA A 214 1.79 -6.73 -2.10
C ALA A 214 0.54 -7.60 -1.84
N CYS A 215 -0.53 -7.40 -2.61
CA CYS A 215 -1.73 -8.25 -2.56
C CYS A 215 -1.42 -9.67 -3.04
N LEU A 216 -0.67 -9.82 -4.14
CA LEU A 216 -0.27 -11.11 -4.70
C LEU A 216 0.65 -11.89 -3.74
N VAL A 217 1.63 -11.23 -3.11
CA VAL A 217 2.54 -11.84 -2.14
C VAL A 217 1.80 -12.24 -0.85
N LEU A 218 0.83 -11.44 -0.39
CA LEU A 218 -0.04 -11.82 0.72
C LEU A 218 -0.97 -13.00 0.36
N LEU A 219 -1.44 -13.08 -0.89
CA LEU A 219 -2.20 -14.22 -1.41
C LEU A 219 -1.34 -15.50 -1.47
N PHE A 220 -0.10 -15.39 -1.96
CA PHE A 220 0.84 -16.51 -2.01
C PHE A 220 1.28 -16.97 -0.61
N LEU A 221 1.41 -16.05 0.36
CA LEU A 221 1.69 -16.39 1.76
C LEU A 221 0.47 -17.01 2.47
N ALA A 222 -0.76 -16.59 2.12
CA ALA A 222 -1.99 -17.17 2.64
C ALA A 222 -2.27 -18.58 2.08
N ILE A 223 -1.90 -18.85 0.82
CA ILE A 223 -1.92 -20.20 0.23
C ILE A 223 -0.84 -21.10 0.88
N GLY A 224 0.16 -20.51 1.54
CA GLY A 224 1.24 -21.19 2.24
C GLY A 224 0.94 -21.65 3.67
N LEU A 225 -0.27 -21.43 4.21
CA LEU A 225 -0.69 -22.07 5.47
C LEU A 225 -1.38 -23.41 5.17
N PRO A 226 -0.74 -24.57 5.43
CA PRO A 226 -1.42 -25.84 5.36
C PRO A 226 -2.25 -26.00 6.63
N CYS A 227 -3.55 -25.69 6.57
CA CYS A 227 -4.46 -25.99 7.66
C CYS A 227 -5.66 -26.79 7.12
N LEU A 228 -5.62 -28.08 7.46
CA LEU A 228 -6.67 -29.10 7.47
C LEU A 228 -8.03 -28.70 6.87
N ASN A 229 -8.20 -28.97 5.58
CA ASN A 229 -9.43 -29.25 4.81
C ASN A 229 -9.26 -28.72 3.38
N SER A 230 -8.30 -29.30 2.66
CA SER A 230 -7.54 -28.66 1.58
C SER A 230 -8.12 -28.77 0.17
N HIS A 231 -9.21 -29.48 -0.07
CA HIS A 231 -9.73 -29.64 -1.45
C HIS A 231 -10.87 -28.68 -1.79
N MET A 232 -11.88 -28.54 -0.92
CA MET A 232 -13.07 -27.74 -1.21
C MET A 232 -12.84 -26.22 -1.07
N LEU A 233 -12.00 -25.77 -0.13
CA LEU A 233 -11.66 -24.35 -0.01
C LEU A 233 -10.71 -23.86 -1.12
N CYS A 234 -9.79 -24.70 -1.58
CA CYS A 234 -8.91 -24.36 -2.72
C CYS A 234 -9.69 -24.20 -4.02
N ILE A 235 -10.65 -25.10 -4.30
CA ILE A 235 -11.44 -25.02 -5.54
C ILE A 235 -12.37 -23.80 -5.51
N THR A 236 -13.01 -23.51 -4.38
CA THR A 236 -13.91 -22.35 -4.26
C THR A 236 -13.17 -21.02 -4.31
N THR A 237 -12.02 -20.89 -3.64
CA THR A 237 -11.17 -19.69 -3.73
C THR A 237 -10.58 -19.52 -5.13
N PHE A 238 -10.21 -20.60 -5.81
CA PHE A 238 -9.74 -20.57 -7.18
C PHE A 238 -10.83 -20.19 -8.20
N CYS A 239 -12.06 -20.69 -8.05
CA CYS A 239 -13.20 -20.32 -8.90
C CYS A 239 -13.52 -18.82 -8.79
N ILE A 240 -13.47 -18.26 -7.57
CA ILE A 240 -13.67 -16.83 -7.34
C ILE A 240 -12.54 -16.01 -7.97
N LEU A 241 -11.29 -16.46 -7.84
CA LEU A 241 -10.14 -15.81 -8.48
C LEU A 241 -10.22 -15.87 -10.02
N PHE A 242 -10.65 -17.00 -10.59
CA PHE A 242 -10.83 -17.17 -12.05
C PHE A 242 -11.96 -16.28 -12.59
N GLN A 243 -13.08 -16.16 -11.86
CA GLN A 243 -14.16 -15.23 -12.20
C GLN A 243 -13.71 -13.76 -12.15
N LEU A 244 -12.83 -13.40 -11.20
CA LEU A 244 -12.25 -12.05 -11.14
C LEU A 244 -11.21 -11.81 -12.24
N TYR A 245 -10.38 -12.82 -12.58
CA TYR A 245 -9.29 -12.69 -13.55
C TYR A 245 -9.75 -12.71 -15.01
N SER A 246 -10.79 -13.48 -15.34
CA SER A 246 -11.31 -13.60 -16.72
C SER A 246 -11.92 -12.30 -17.26
N SER A 247 -12.29 -11.36 -16.39
CA SER A 247 -12.91 -10.09 -16.78
C SER A 247 -11.93 -8.98 -17.22
N GLN A 248 -10.62 -9.13 -17.01
CA GLN A 248 -9.67 -8.01 -17.13
C GLN A 248 -8.44 -8.22 -18.04
N TYR A 249 -8.19 -9.42 -18.61
CA TYR A 249 -6.93 -9.70 -19.33
C TYR A 249 -7.09 -10.48 -20.65
N SER A 250 -6.14 -10.25 -21.57
CA SER A 250 -6.05 -10.90 -22.90
C SER A 250 -5.73 -12.41 -22.82
N LEU A 251 -6.13 -13.19 -23.85
CA LEU A 251 -5.96 -14.65 -24.00
C LEU A 251 -4.60 -15.21 -23.53
N ILE A 252 -3.49 -14.51 -23.76
CA ILE A 252 -2.13 -14.95 -23.37
C ILE A 252 -1.96 -15.08 -21.85
N HIS A 253 -2.53 -14.15 -21.07
CA HIS A 253 -2.47 -14.20 -19.62
C HIS A 253 -3.36 -15.32 -19.06
N LEU A 254 -4.45 -15.64 -19.76
CA LEU A 254 -5.32 -16.76 -19.43
C LEU A 254 -4.61 -18.10 -19.64
N VAL A 255 -3.86 -18.26 -20.75
CA VAL A 255 -3.06 -19.45 -21.04
C VAL A 255 -1.95 -19.64 -20.00
N PHE A 256 -1.21 -18.57 -19.66
CA PHE A 256 -0.17 -18.65 -18.64
C PHE A 256 -0.74 -19.07 -17.27
N PHE A 257 -1.89 -18.51 -16.90
CA PHE A 257 -2.59 -18.89 -15.68
C PHE A 257 -3.04 -20.36 -15.68
N HIS A 258 -3.54 -20.85 -16.83
CA HIS A 258 -3.97 -22.23 -16.98
C HIS A 258 -2.81 -23.24 -16.91
N VAL A 259 -1.64 -22.87 -17.45
CA VAL A 259 -0.41 -23.69 -17.35
C VAL A 259 0.11 -23.72 -15.90
N CYS A 260 0.12 -22.58 -15.21
CA CYS A 260 0.47 -22.54 -13.79
C CYS A 260 -0.48 -23.38 -12.93
N PHE A 261 -1.79 -23.36 -13.23
CA PHE A 261 -2.77 -24.20 -12.54
C PHE A 261 -2.49 -25.70 -12.73
N LEU A 262 -2.23 -26.14 -13.98
CA LEU A 262 -1.90 -27.53 -14.26
C LEU A 262 -0.63 -27.98 -13.51
N LEU A 263 0.40 -27.13 -13.45
CA LEU A 263 1.63 -27.43 -12.70
C LEU A 263 1.38 -27.57 -11.19
N VAL A 264 0.54 -26.71 -10.61
CA VAL A 264 0.18 -26.80 -9.19
C VAL A 264 -0.66 -28.06 -8.91
N CYS A 265 -1.60 -28.40 -9.79
CA CYS A 265 -2.38 -29.63 -9.69
C CYS A 265 -1.51 -30.88 -9.80
N ILE A 266 -0.57 -30.92 -10.75
CA ILE A 266 0.39 -32.02 -10.89
C ILE A 266 1.24 -32.14 -9.63
N TYR A 267 1.76 -31.03 -9.10
CA TYR A 267 2.56 -31.05 -7.88
C TYR A 267 1.76 -31.55 -6.66
N CYS A 268 0.49 -31.16 -6.54
CA CYS A 268 -0.40 -31.60 -5.47
C CYS A 268 -0.73 -33.10 -5.58
N MET A 269 -0.96 -33.60 -6.80
CA MET A 269 -1.15 -35.02 -7.08
C MET A 269 0.11 -35.84 -6.75
N CYS A 270 1.30 -35.35 -7.12
CA CYS A 270 2.56 -36.00 -6.77
C CYS A 270 2.77 -36.07 -5.25
N MET A 271 2.48 -34.98 -4.52
CA MET A 271 2.53 -34.97 -3.06
C MET A 271 1.55 -35.98 -2.44
N TYR A 272 0.34 -36.10 -2.99
CA TYR A 272 -0.65 -37.08 -2.54
C TYR A 272 -0.17 -38.52 -2.74
N VAL A 273 0.38 -38.83 -3.91
CA VAL A 273 0.98 -40.15 -4.19
C VAL A 273 2.14 -40.43 -3.24
N CYS A 274 3.01 -39.45 -2.98
CA CYS A 274 4.11 -39.61 -2.02
C CYS A 274 3.62 -39.88 -0.59
N ILE A 275 2.58 -39.18 -0.13
CA ILE A 275 1.98 -39.40 1.19
C ILE A 275 1.33 -40.78 1.25
N TYR A 276 0.62 -41.19 0.21
CA TYR A 276 -0.04 -42.50 0.15
C TYR A 276 0.98 -43.64 0.14
N VAL A 277 2.05 -43.50 -0.63
CA VAL A 277 3.18 -44.44 -0.65
C VAL A 277 3.88 -44.48 0.72
N TYR A 278 4.08 -43.33 1.37
CA TYR A 278 4.65 -43.27 2.70
C TYR A 278 3.77 -43.96 3.76
N ILE A 279 2.46 -43.72 3.73
CA ILE A 279 1.50 -44.40 4.60
C ILE A 279 1.47 -45.90 4.32
N TYR A 280 1.49 -46.31 3.06
CA TYR A 280 1.52 -47.73 2.66
C TYR A 280 2.80 -48.43 3.12
N ILE A 281 3.97 -47.81 2.95
CA ILE A 281 5.25 -48.32 3.45
C ILE A 281 5.23 -48.41 4.98
N TYR A 282 4.71 -47.39 5.65
CA TYR A 282 4.61 -47.37 7.11
C TYR A 282 3.67 -48.49 7.63
N PHE A 283 2.54 -48.71 6.95
CA PHE A 283 1.59 -49.77 7.30
C PHE A 283 2.15 -51.17 6.99
N SER A 284 2.87 -51.32 5.88
CA SER A 284 3.62 -52.54 5.51
C SER A 284 4.68 -52.89 6.55
N MET A 285 5.45 -51.91 7.02
CA MET A 285 6.44 -52.10 8.09
C MET A 285 5.78 -52.46 9.43
N PHE A 286 4.61 -51.89 9.73
CA PHE A 286 3.86 -52.21 10.95
C PHE A 286 3.32 -53.64 10.94
N CYS A 287 2.85 -54.14 9.78
CA CYS A 287 2.39 -55.52 9.63
C CYS A 287 3.53 -56.55 9.67
N CYS A 288 4.74 -56.23 9.19
CA CYS A 288 5.89 -57.14 9.28
C CYS A 288 6.47 -57.29 10.70
N ASN A 289 6.24 -56.33 11.60
CA ASN A 289 6.71 -56.42 12.99
C ASN A 289 5.74 -57.18 13.93
N TYR A 290 4.59 -57.63 13.42
CA TYR A 290 3.54 -58.32 14.18
C TYR A 290 3.22 -59.73 13.63
N ALA A 291 4.12 -60.29 12.80
CA ALA A 291 4.05 -61.66 12.27
C ALA A 291 5.17 -62.55 12.83
#